data_AF-A0A832XZW5-F1
#
_entry.id   AF-A0A832XZW5-F1
#
_cell.length_a   1.000
_cell.length_b   1.000
_cell.length_c   1.000
_cell.angle_alpha   90.00
_cell.angle_beta   90.00
_cell.angle_gamma   90.00
#
_symmetry.space_group_name_H-M   'P 1'
#
loop_
_entity.id
_entity.type
_entity.pdbx_description
1 polymer ?
#
loop_
_entity_poly.entity_id
_entity_poly.type
_entity_poly.pdbx_seq_one_letter_code
_entity_poly.pdbx_strand_id
1 'polypeptide(L)'
;MGSPRLAKLCDSIELSVKDSCKDRISVSFSGGIDSTLIAFLAQKHCDVELIAVGIPDAHDLKAARSASELIDMELKVIEVEPKDMITEGMEMQKCLNLSSIEVEFMLPFWIAAKNSDNSILMCGQGADELFGGYARFRTEDAEYDLEKEVSDLVNRLPDRENKIAKEFGLELACPYLAESVIEAAEKYSPKERVGKVGKEPLRKAALEMGLPKEIAQRKKKAAQYGSGSQKAIKSLMKHSIELEFEFETPDIANSVIVATEPENKGWVETKVQGNILYAIIKAPNLGSLRETTEDFMACVSVAEKISK
;
A
#
# COMPACT_ATOMS: atom_id res chain seq x y z
N MET A 1 22.10 -24.26 14.85
CA MET A 1 21.98 -24.61 13.42
C MET A 1 20.50 -24.74 13.11
N GLY A 2 19.93 -23.79 12.37
CA GLY A 2 18.53 -23.82 11.96
C GLY A 2 18.18 -25.05 11.11
N SER A 3 16.89 -25.32 10.94
CA SER A 3 16.43 -26.41 10.06
C SER A 3 16.88 -26.17 8.60
N PRO A 4 17.12 -27.21 7.77
CA PRO A 4 17.54 -27.05 6.38
C PRO A 4 16.65 -26.13 5.54
N ARG A 5 15.33 -26.11 5.82
CA ARG A 5 14.38 -25.19 5.17
C ARG A 5 14.54 -23.71 5.59
N LEU A 6 15.05 -23.45 6.80
CA LEU A 6 15.32 -22.09 7.27
C LEU A 6 16.59 -21.53 6.64
N ALA A 7 17.66 -22.34 6.59
CA ALA A 7 18.89 -21.98 5.89
C ALA A 7 18.60 -21.64 4.42
N LYS A 8 17.86 -22.52 3.72
CA LYS A 8 17.46 -22.25 2.33
C LYS A 8 16.66 -20.96 2.15
N LEU A 9 15.77 -20.62 3.10
CA LEU A 9 15.01 -19.37 3.05
C LEU A 9 15.93 -18.15 3.24
N CYS A 10 16.87 -18.21 4.19
CA CYS A 10 17.85 -17.15 4.40
C CYS A 10 18.71 -16.94 3.14
N ASP A 11 19.25 -18.03 2.59
CA ASP A 11 20.08 -18.01 1.39
C ASP A 11 19.32 -17.41 0.18
N SER A 12 18.06 -17.80 -0.02
CA SER A 12 17.24 -17.28 -1.11
C SER A 12 16.97 -15.78 -0.96
N ILE A 13 16.66 -15.30 0.26
CA ILE A 13 16.41 -13.87 0.51
C ILE A 13 17.70 -13.06 0.30
N GLU A 14 18.82 -13.49 0.88
CA GLU A 14 20.12 -12.79 0.75
C GLU A 14 20.57 -12.75 -0.72
N LEU A 15 20.44 -13.86 -1.46
CA LEU A 15 20.76 -13.89 -2.88
C LEU A 15 19.88 -12.94 -3.69
N SER A 16 18.56 -12.94 -3.46
CA SER A 16 17.65 -12.04 -4.18
C SER A 16 17.92 -10.56 -3.90
N VAL A 17 18.25 -10.20 -2.66
CA VAL A 17 18.68 -8.85 -2.31
C VAL A 17 19.98 -8.51 -3.03
N LYS A 18 20.99 -9.38 -2.97
CA LYS A 18 22.28 -9.19 -3.64
C LYS A 18 22.14 -9.00 -5.15
N ASP A 19 21.28 -9.78 -5.81
CA ASP A 19 21.06 -9.71 -7.27
C ASP A 19 20.43 -8.37 -7.70
N SER A 20 19.77 -7.69 -6.76
CA SER A 20 19.20 -6.35 -6.96
C SER A 20 20.20 -5.22 -6.68
N CYS A 21 21.37 -5.53 -6.11
CA CYS A 21 22.41 -4.57 -5.72
C CYS A 21 23.43 -4.33 -6.86
N LYS A 22 22.95 -4.01 -8.07
CA LYS A 22 23.81 -3.80 -9.27
C LYS A 22 24.48 -2.42 -9.29
N ASP A 23 23.89 -1.47 -8.58
CA ASP A 23 24.36 -0.09 -8.38
C ASP A 23 23.94 0.36 -6.97
N ARG A 24 24.14 1.63 -6.64
CA ARG A 24 23.53 2.27 -5.48
C ARG A 24 22.01 2.16 -5.56
N ILE A 25 21.37 1.92 -4.42
CA ILE A 25 19.93 1.71 -4.35
C ILE A 25 19.27 2.64 -3.34
N SER A 26 17.99 2.91 -3.55
CA SER A 26 17.10 3.48 -2.55
C SER A 26 16.17 2.40 -2.02
N VAL A 27 15.91 2.40 -0.71
CA VAL A 27 14.93 1.51 -0.08
C VAL A 27 13.74 2.34 0.39
N SER A 28 12.54 2.00 -0.07
CA SER A 28 11.29 2.50 0.52
C SER A 28 11.13 1.91 1.92
N PHE A 29 11.47 2.70 2.94
CA PHE A 29 11.78 2.23 4.28
C PHE A 29 10.73 2.66 5.32
N SER A 30 10.06 1.70 5.93
CA SER A 30 9.02 1.94 6.96
C SER A 30 9.50 1.62 8.38
N GLY A 31 10.68 1.03 8.53
CA GLY A 31 11.15 0.45 9.80
C GLY A 31 10.41 -0.83 10.20
N GLY A 32 9.53 -1.37 9.37
CA GLY A 32 8.96 -2.72 9.56
C GLY A 32 10.01 -3.79 9.29
N ILE A 33 9.76 -5.03 9.73
CA ILE A 33 10.68 -6.15 9.49
C ILE A 33 11.03 -6.33 8.01
N ASP A 34 10.06 -6.11 7.12
CA ASP A 34 10.22 -6.40 5.68
C ASP A 34 11.22 -5.45 5.02
N SER A 35 10.98 -4.15 5.13
CA SER A 35 11.87 -3.12 4.59
C SER A 35 13.20 -3.06 5.33
N THR A 36 13.22 -3.37 6.64
CA THR A 36 14.46 -3.35 7.41
C THR A 36 15.36 -4.54 7.09
N LEU A 37 14.80 -5.74 6.88
CA LEU A 37 15.60 -6.91 6.56
C LEU A 37 16.30 -6.75 5.21
N ILE A 38 15.58 -6.29 4.17
CA ILE A 38 16.20 -6.09 2.85
C ILE A 38 17.26 -4.99 2.88
N ALA A 39 17.03 -3.87 3.59
CA ALA A 39 18.03 -2.82 3.78
C ALA A 39 19.28 -3.35 4.50
N PHE A 40 19.08 -4.08 5.60
CA PHE A 40 20.14 -4.66 6.42
C PHE A 40 21.00 -5.68 5.65
N LEU A 41 20.41 -6.40 4.69
CA LEU A 41 21.15 -7.30 3.81
C LEU A 41 21.81 -6.54 2.66
N ALA A 42 21.13 -5.56 2.06
CA ALA A 42 21.64 -4.80 0.92
C ALA A 42 22.89 -3.98 1.25
N GLN A 43 23.00 -3.44 2.47
CA GLN A 43 24.19 -2.68 2.89
C GLN A 43 25.50 -3.51 2.89
N LYS A 44 25.41 -4.84 2.82
CA LYS A 44 26.59 -5.72 2.67
C LYS A 44 27.10 -5.78 1.22
N HIS A 45 26.34 -5.25 0.26
CA HIS A 45 26.53 -5.47 -1.17
C HIS A 45 26.59 -4.18 -1.99
N CYS A 46 25.94 -3.10 -1.56
CA CYS A 46 25.97 -1.80 -2.22
C CYS A 46 25.73 -0.64 -1.23
N ASP A 47 25.89 0.60 -1.71
CA ASP A 47 25.47 1.78 -0.96
C ASP A 47 23.94 1.88 -0.99
N VAL A 48 23.34 2.13 0.17
CA VAL A 48 21.89 2.14 0.35
C VAL A 48 21.40 3.47 0.91
N GLU A 49 20.49 4.12 0.20
CA GLU A 49 19.71 5.25 0.70
C GLU A 49 18.41 4.73 1.35
N LEU A 50 18.16 5.04 2.62
CA LEU A 50 16.88 4.74 3.27
C LEU A 50 15.95 5.93 3.18
N ILE A 51 14.74 5.73 2.65
CA ILE A 51 13.73 6.79 2.51
C ILE A 51 12.48 6.42 3.30
N ALA A 52 12.20 7.17 4.36
CA ALA A 52 10.96 7.04 5.12
C ALA A 52 10.03 8.21 4.87
N VAL A 53 8.75 7.90 4.58
CA VAL A 53 7.72 8.88 4.28
C VAL A 53 6.59 8.81 5.31
N GLY A 54 6.13 9.96 5.78
CA GLY A 54 4.94 10.06 6.60
C GLY A 54 4.55 11.49 6.92
N ILE A 55 3.38 11.66 7.50
CA ILE A 55 2.97 12.95 8.09
C ILE A 55 3.77 13.24 9.37
N PRO A 56 3.79 14.50 9.87
CA PRO A 56 4.37 14.80 11.17
C PRO A 56 3.87 13.83 12.24
N ASP A 57 4.80 13.35 13.08
CA ASP A 57 4.55 12.38 14.15
C ASP A 57 4.05 10.98 13.72
N ALA A 58 4.08 10.65 12.42
CA ALA A 58 3.67 9.35 11.90
C ALA A 58 4.41 8.18 12.58
N HIS A 59 3.68 7.07 12.77
CA HIS A 59 4.21 5.87 13.41
C HIS A 59 5.40 5.30 12.63
N ASP A 60 5.32 5.28 11.30
CA ASP A 60 6.38 4.71 10.46
C ASP A 60 7.63 5.58 10.46
N LEU A 61 7.53 6.91 10.63
CA LEU A 61 8.72 7.77 10.79
C LEU A 61 9.45 7.45 12.09
N LYS A 62 8.71 7.24 13.20
CA LYS A 62 9.30 6.84 14.49
C LYS A 62 9.93 5.44 14.40
N ALA A 63 9.23 4.50 13.74
CA ALA A 63 9.72 3.15 13.53
C ALA A 63 10.96 3.12 12.63
N ALA A 64 10.99 3.92 11.57
CA ALA A 64 12.11 4.05 10.64
C ALA A 64 13.34 4.61 11.36
N ARG A 65 13.23 5.73 12.09
CA ARG A 65 14.34 6.31 12.86
C ARG A 65 14.94 5.29 13.85
N SER A 66 14.08 4.63 14.62
CA SER A 66 14.55 3.57 15.53
C SER A 66 15.19 2.39 14.81
N ALA A 67 14.66 1.99 13.64
CA ALA A 67 15.22 0.87 12.89
C ALA A 67 16.57 1.21 12.26
N SER A 68 16.72 2.41 11.69
CA SER A 68 17.95 2.89 11.06
C SER A 68 19.07 3.03 12.09
N GLU A 69 18.78 3.52 13.30
CA GLU A 69 19.73 3.55 14.42
C GLU A 69 20.19 2.15 14.83
N LEU A 70 19.25 1.18 14.90
CA LEU A 70 19.56 -0.20 15.30
C LEU A 70 20.40 -0.98 14.27
N ILE A 71 20.36 -0.58 13.00
CA ILE A 71 21.15 -1.20 11.92
C ILE A 71 22.31 -0.33 11.44
N ASP A 72 22.55 0.81 12.11
CA ASP A 72 23.61 1.78 11.84
C ASP A 72 23.62 2.32 10.39
N MET A 73 22.46 2.79 9.93
CA MET A 73 22.28 3.35 8.59
C MET A 73 21.70 4.76 8.64
N GLU A 74 22.13 5.63 7.74
CA GLU A 74 21.55 6.97 7.59
C GLU A 74 20.14 6.90 6.99
N LEU A 75 19.24 7.76 7.51
CA LEU A 75 17.84 7.80 7.11
C LEU A 75 17.46 9.17 6.57
N LYS A 76 17.00 9.20 5.32
CA LYS A 76 16.30 10.35 4.72
C LYS A 76 14.84 10.31 5.11
N VAL A 77 14.42 11.26 5.93
CA VAL A 77 13.02 11.41 6.33
C VAL A 77 12.33 12.46 5.49
N ILE A 78 11.30 12.05 4.77
CA ILE A 78 10.40 12.91 4.02
C ILE A 78 9.13 13.08 4.85
N GLU A 79 9.13 14.13 5.66
CA GLU A 79 7.96 14.54 6.41
C GLU A 79 7.06 15.40 5.51
N VAL A 80 5.78 15.02 5.39
CA VAL A 80 4.86 15.63 4.44
C VAL A 80 3.63 16.15 5.18
N GLU A 81 3.34 17.43 5.05
CA GLU A 81 2.12 18.00 5.65
C GLU A 81 0.87 17.30 5.08
N PRO A 82 -0.20 17.08 5.87
CA PRO A 82 -1.38 16.37 5.41
C PRO A 82 -2.02 16.95 4.14
N LYS A 83 -1.92 18.27 3.92
CA LYS A 83 -2.39 18.93 2.69
C LYS A 83 -1.57 18.53 1.46
N ASP A 84 -0.25 18.43 1.59
CA ASP A 84 0.66 18.16 0.49
C ASP A 84 0.60 16.67 0.13
N MET A 85 0.36 15.81 1.12
CA MET A 85 0.09 14.38 0.90
C MET A 85 -1.15 14.12 0.03
N ILE A 86 -2.11 15.04 0.02
CA ILE A 86 -3.28 14.94 -0.88
C ILE A 86 -2.92 15.38 -2.27
N THR A 87 -2.16 16.47 -2.41
CA THR A 87 -1.65 16.92 -3.70
C THR A 87 -0.86 15.79 -4.37
N GLU A 88 0.02 15.12 -3.63
CA GLU A 88 0.73 13.92 -4.10
C GLU A 88 -0.25 12.79 -4.51
N GLY A 89 -1.34 12.60 -3.76
CA GLY A 89 -2.35 11.58 -4.06
C GLY A 89 -3.12 11.88 -5.35
N MET A 90 -3.41 13.16 -5.61
CA MET A 90 -4.02 13.62 -6.86
C MET A 90 -3.06 13.51 -8.04
N GLU A 91 -1.77 13.83 -7.85
CA GLU A 91 -0.73 13.62 -8.86
C GLU A 91 -0.61 12.14 -9.23
N MET A 92 -0.53 11.27 -8.22
CA MET A 92 -0.48 9.83 -8.43
C MET A 92 -1.72 9.31 -9.18
N GLN A 93 -2.93 9.80 -8.88
CA GLN A 93 -4.16 9.41 -9.60
C GLN A 93 -4.18 9.84 -11.07
N LYS A 94 -3.47 10.91 -11.46
CA LYS A 94 -3.34 11.28 -12.88
C LYS A 94 -2.52 10.26 -13.67
N CYS A 95 -1.55 9.63 -13.01
CA CYS A 95 -0.67 8.64 -13.62
C CYS A 95 -1.22 7.21 -13.51
N LEU A 96 -2.00 6.90 -12.46
CA LEU A 96 -2.51 5.56 -12.18
C LEU A 96 -4.02 5.54 -11.93
N ASN A 97 -4.73 4.57 -12.51
CA ASN A 97 -6.12 4.30 -12.20
C ASN A 97 -6.22 3.41 -10.94
N LEU A 98 -6.25 4.02 -9.77
CA LEU A 98 -6.25 3.34 -8.47
C LEU A 98 -7.57 3.54 -7.74
N SER A 99 -8.01 2.53 -6.99
CA SER A 99 -9.09 2.73 -6.01
C SER A 99 -8.64 3.66 -4.87
N SER A 100 -9.58 4.27 -4.14
CA SER A 100 -9.25 5.18 -3.02
C SER A 100 -8.36 4.52 -1.96
N ILE A 101 -8.59 3.23 -1.67
CA ILE A 101 -7.76 2.47 -0.71
C ILE A 101 -6.34 2.26 -1.24
N GLU A 102 -6.19 2.03 -2.54
CA GLU A 102 -4.88 1.88 -3.16
C GLU A 102 -4.13 3.21 -3.19
N VAL A 103 -4.82 4.34 -3.37
CA VAL A 103 -4.21 5.66 -3.22
C VAL A 103 -3.68 5.86 -1.81
N GLU A 104 -4.50 5.58 -0.78
CA GLU A 104 -4.06 5.65 0.62
C GLU A 104 -2.81 4.77 0.85
N PHE A 105 -2.79 3.56 0.29
CA PHE A 105 -1.71 2.59 0.50
C PHE A 105 -0.42 2.92 -0.27
N MET A 106 -0.54 3.37 -1.52
CA MET A 106 0.61 3.60 -2.42
C MET A 106 1.27 4.96 -2.25
N LEU A 107 0.60 5.94 -1.65
CA LEU A 107 1.13 7.28 -1.40
C LEU A 107 2.53 7.33 -0.78
N PRO A 108 2.83 6.64 0.35
CA PRO A 108 4.18 6.65 0.91
C PRO A 108 5.23 6.08 -0.07
N PHE A 109 4.86 5.08 -0.88
CA PHE A 109 5.74 4.50 -1.89
C PHE A 109 5.97 5.45 -3.08
N TRP A 110 4.90 6.12 -3.55
CA TRP A 110 4.97 7.17 -4.59
C TRP A 110 5.93 8.29 -4.20
N ILE A 111 5.79 8.82 -2.98
CA ILE A 111 6.63 9.90 -2.48
C ILE A 111 8.07 9.42 -2.29
N ALA A 112 8.28 8.18 -1.82
CA ALA A 112 9.62 7.61 -1.71
C ALA A 112 10.29 7.48 -3.09
N ALA A 113 9.55 7.04 -4.11
CA ALA A 113 10.03 6.98 -5.49
C ALA A 113 10.41 8.37 -6.02
N LYS A 114 9.53 9.36 -5.85
CA LYS A 114 9.77 10.76 -6.26
C LYS A 114 11.03 11.38 -5.63
N ASN A 115 11.42 10.91 -4.44
CA ASN A 115 12.55 11.42 -3.67
C ASN A 115 13.78 10.48 -3.69
N SER A 116 13.78 9.47 -4.55
CA SER A 116 14.93 8.58 -4.74
C SER A 116 16.05 9.28 -5.49
N ASP A 117 17.26 9.25 -4.95
CA ASP A 117 18.45 9.80 -5.63
C ASP A 117 19.16 8.74 -6.50
N ASN A 118 18.69 7.49 -6.47
CA ASN A 118 19.27 6.34 -7.15
C ASN A 118 18.33 5.77 -8.22
N SER A 119 18.89 4.95 -9.13
CA SER A 119 18.17 4.34 -10.26
C SER A 119 17.32 3.12 -9.89
N ILE A 120 17.59 2.48 -8.74
CA ILE A 120 16.87 1.30 -8.26
C ILE A 120 16.12 1.64 -6.98
N LEU A 121 14.81 1.40 -6.97
CA LEU A 121 13.98 1.49 -5.77
C LEU A 121 13.60 0.08 -5.30
N MET A 122 14.16 -0.31 -4.15
CA MET A 122 13.88 -1.57 -3.50
C MET A 122 12.78 -1.41 -2.45
N CYS A 123 11.88 -2.39 -2.33
CA CYS A 123 10.83 -2.36 -1.32
C CYS A 123 10.50 -3.76 -0.75
N GLY A 124 9.87 -3.76 0.43
CA GLY A 124 9.45 -4.99 1.12
C GLY A 124 8.15 -5.60 0.59
N GLN A 125 7.71 -5.23 -0.62
CA GLN A 125 6.46 -5.70 -1.20
C GLN A 125 6.47 -7.22 -1.39
N GLY A 126 5.33 -7.87 -1.15
CA GLY A 126 5.19 -9.32 -1.23
C GLY A 126 5.45 -10.09 0.06
N ALA A 127 6.11 -9.49 1.06
CA ALA A 127 6.35 -10.18 2.33
C ALA A 127 5.06 -10.51 3.10
N ASP A 128 4.01 -9.68 2.97
CA ASP A 128 2.73 -9.88 3.64
C ASP A 128 1.89 -10.99 3.01
N GLU A 129 1.85 -11.02 1.68
CA GLU A 129 1.21 -12.04 0.86
C GLU A 129 1.93 -13.37 1.04
N LEU A 130 3.25 -13.37 0.87
CA LEU A 130 4.04 -14.58 0.89
C LEU A 130 4.11 -15.22 2.27
N PHE A 131 4.24 -14.43 3.35
CA PHE A 131 4.42 -14.95 4.71
C PHE A 131 3.21 -14.75 5.61
N GLY A 132 2.06 -14.34 5.09
CA GLY A 132 0.83 -14.27 5.87
C GLY A 132 0.85 -13.17 6.95
N GLY A 133 1.25 -11.96 6.57
CA GLY A 133 1.40 -10.86 7.52
C GLY A 133 0.13 -10.05 7.80
N TYR A 134 -0.88 -10.13 6.94
CA TYR A 134 -2.16 -9.44 7.13
C TYR A 134 -2.91 -9.89 8.39
N ALA A 135 -3.52 -8.94 9.11
CA ALA A 135 -4.26 -9.24 10.33
C ALA A 135 -5.46 -10.17 10.10
N ARG A 136 -6.10 -10.07 8.93
CA ARG A 136 -7.23 -10.91 8.52
C ARG A 136 -6.90 -12.41 8.47
N PHE A 137 -5.63 -12.79 8.31
CA PHE A 137 -5.23 -14.21 8.28
C PHE A 137 -5.14 -14.84 9.67
N ARG A 138 -5.25 -14.03 10.74
CA ARG A 138 -5.08 -14.47 12.13
C ARG A 138 -6.39 -14.47 12.92
N THR A 139 -7.53 -14.28 12.25
CA THR A 139 -8.85 -14.43 12.88
C THR A 139 -9.19 -15.92 13.01
N GLU A 140 -10.04 -16.30 13.97
CA GLU A 140 -10.35 -17.70 14.27
C GLU A 140 -10.94 -18.44 13.05
N ASP A 141 -11.79 -17.75 12.28
CA ASP A 141 -12.42 -18.28 11.05
C ASP A 141 -11.71 -17.84 9.77
N ALA A 142 -10.42 -17.51 9.84
CA ALA A 142 -9.69 -17.01 8.67
C ALA A 142 -9.50 -18.12 7.62
N GLU A 143 -10.20 -18.00 6.50
CA GLU A 143 -9.82 -18.66 5.25
C GLU A 143 -8.84 -17.76 4.49
N TYR A 144 -7.72 -18.34 4.07
CA TYR A 144 -6.71 -17.63 3.30
C TYR A 144 -6.01 -18.55 2.32
N ASP A 145 -5.77 -17.99 1.14
CA ASP A 145 -5.01 -18.60 0.07
C ASP A 145 -3.80 -17.71 -0.23
N LEU A 146 -2.67 -18.03 0.40
CA LEU A 146 -1.45 -17.22 0.24
C LEU A 146 -0.90 -17.29 -1.19
N GLU A 147 -1.14 -18.39 -1.90
CA GLU A 147 -0.70 -18.54 -3.29
C GLU A 147 -1.48 -17.60 -4.20
N LYS A 148 -2.81 -17.54 -4.01
CA LYS A 148 -3.66 -16.56 -4.69
C LYS A 148 -3.27 -15.11 -4.35
N GLU A 149 -2.97 -14.81 -3.09
CA GLU A 149 -2.55 -13.46 -2.66
C GLU A 149 -1.25 -13.02 -3.34
N VAL A 150 -0.26 -13.92 -3.45
CA VAL A 150 0.99 -13.68 -4.17
C VAL A 150 0.71 -13.51 -5.67
N SER A 151 -0.09 -14.38 -6.28
CA SER A 151 -0.45 -14.31 -7.71
C SER A 151 -1.18 -13.00 -8.04
N ASP A 152 -2.18 -12.62 -7.26
CA ASP A 152 -2.93 -11.37 -7.42
C ASP A 152 -2.03 -10.14 -7.25
N LEU A 153 -1.01 -10.20 -6.40
CA LEU A 153 -0.02 -9.14 -6.27
C LEU A 153 0.90 -9.07 -7.50
N VAL A 154 1.46 -10.21 -7.93
CA VAL A 154 2.35 -10.28 -9.10
C VAL A 154 1.64 -9.76 -10.35
N ASN A 155 0.36 -10.06 -10.53
CA ASN A 155 -0.44 -9.59 -11.66
C ASN A 155 -0.73 -8.07 -11.61
N ARG A 156 -0.81 -7.47 -10.41
CA ARG A 156 -1.05 -6.02 -10.24
C ARG A 156 0.23 -5.18 -10.31
N LEU A 157 1.37 -5.78 -9.97
CA LEU A 157 2.64 -5.09 -9.82
C LEU A 157 3.09 -4.33 -11.09
N PRO A 158 2.93 -4.85 -12.34
CA PRO A 158 3.20 -4.12 -13.58
C PRO A 158 2.43 -2.80 -13.73
N ASP A 159 1.17 -2.78 -13.30
CA ASP A 159 0.26 -1.66 -13.50
C ASP A 159 0.24 -0.67 -12.32
N ARG A 160 0.89 -1.03 -11.21
CA ARG A 160 0.91 -0.22 -9.97
C ARG A 160 2.33 0.15 -9.55
N GLU A 161 3.06 -0.71 -8.84
CA GLU A 161 4.39 -0.39 -8.32
C GLU A 161 5.39 -0.12 -9.45
N ASN A 162 5.40 -0.94 -10.51
CA ASN A 162 6.28 -0.72 -11.66
C ASN A 162 5.94 0.57 -12.41
N LYS A 163 4.64 0.93 -12.49
CA LYS A 163 4.21 2.16 -13.14
C LYS A 163 4.66 3.38 -12.33
N ILE A 164 4.58 3.33 -11.01
CA ILE A 164 5.13 4.36 -10.10
C ILE A 164 6.65 4.48 -10.28
N ALA A 165 7.39 3.37 -10.24
CA ALA A 165 8.84 3.39 -10.42
C ALA A 165 9.23 4.02 -11.77
N LYS A 166 8.57 3.59 -12.86
CA LYS A 166 8.80 4.11 -14.22
C LYS A 166 8.50 5.60 -14.37
N GLU A 167 7.47 6.12 -13.69
CA GLU A 167 7.13 7.56 -13.70
C GLU A 167 8.34 8.41 -13.28
N PHE A 168 9.14 7.91 -12.33
CA PHE A 168 10.33 8.57 -11.81
C PHE A 168 11.65 8.05 -12.41
N GLY A 169 11.58 7.26 -13.49
CA GLY A 169 12.78 6.72 -14.15
C GLY A 169 13.53 5.65 -13.35
N LEU A 170 12.84 4.95 -12.45
CA LEU A 170 13.41 3.95 -11.53
C LEU A 170 13.15 2.51 -12.00
N GLU A 171 14.09 1.63 -11.71
CA GLU A 171 13.89 0.17 -11.72
C GLU A 171 13.36 -0.28 -10.36
N LEU A 172 12.29 -1.08 -10.35
CA LEU A 172 11.71 -1.64 -9.13
C LEU A 172 12.39 -2.96 -8.75
N ALA A 173 12.76 -3.11 -7.48
CA ALA A 173 13.21 -4.36 -6.91
C ALA A 173 12.31 -4.81 -5.74
N CYS A 174 11.71 -5.99 -5.86
CA CYS A 174 10.88 -6.62 -4.82
C CYS A 174 11.47 -7.99 -4.43
N PRO A 175 12.50 -8.07 -3.57
CA PRO A 175 13.24 -9.32 -3.33
C PRO A 175 12.36 -10.48 -2.85
N TYR A 176 11.30 -10.21 -2.09
CA TYR A 176 10.38 -11.26 -1.62
C TYR A 176 9.56 -11.93 -2.72
N LEU A 177 9.45 -11.31 -3.89
CA LEU A 177 8.72 -11.85 -5.05
C LEU A 177 9.63 -12.59 -6.03
N ALA A 178 10.92 -12.74 -5.72
CA ALA A 178 11.80 -13.61 -6.51
C ALA A 178 11.33 -15.06 -6.40
N GLU A 179 11.33 -15.78 -7.53
CA GLU A 179 10.89 -17.18 -7.62
C GLU A 179 11.58 -18.07 -6.57
N SER A 180 12.89 -17.92 -6.41
CA SER A 180 13.68 -18.68 -5.43
C SER A 180 13.31 -18.40 -3.97
N VAL A 181 12.76 -17.22 -3.67
CA VAL A 181 12.27 -16.84 -2.33
C VAL A 181 10.87 -17.41 -2.12
N ILE A 182 10.00 -17.34 -3.13
CA ILE A 182 8.65 -17.93 -3.11
C ILE A 182 8.75 -19.44 -2.89
N GLU A 183 9.54 -20.15 -3.70
CA GLU A 183 9.77 -21.59 -3.56
C GLU A 183 10.31 -21.98 -2.18
N ALA A 184 11.21 -21.17 -1.61
CA ALA A 184 11.75 -21.43 -0.28
C ALA A 184 10.71 -21.20 0.82
N ALA A 185 9.84 -20.21 0.68
CA ALA A 185 8.74 -19.93 1.58
C ALA A 185 7.63 -20.99 1.52
N GLU A 186 7.34 -21.54 0.34
CA GLU A 186 6.32 -22.59 0.14
C GLU A 186 6.69 -23.94 0.75
N LYS A 187 7.95 -24.12 1.17
CA LYS A 187 8.36 -25.25 2.05
C LYS A 187 7.77 -25.17 3.46
N TYR A 188 7.09 -24.08 3.79
CA TYR A 188 6.30 -23.90 4.99
C TYR A 188 4.82 -23.88 4.63
N SER A 189 4.03 -24.66 5.36
CA SER A 189 2.57 -24.64 5.19
C SER A 189 2.03 -23.22 5.42
N PRO A 190 0.89 -22.83 4.79
CA PRO A 190 0.28 -21.51 5.03
C PRO A 190 0.07 -21.21 6.53
N LYS A 191 -0.31 -22.21 7.32
CA LYS A 191 -0.46 -22.10 8.78
C LYS A 191 0.86 -21.79 9.51
N GLU A 192 1.97 -22.39 9.07
CA GLU A 192 3.29 -22.07 9.62
C GLU A 192 3.76 -20.67 9.22
N ARG A 193 3.43 -20.23 7.99
CA ARG A 193 3.78 -18.88 7.50
C ARG A 193 3.05 -17.80 8.29
N VAL A 194 1.72 -17.90 8.39
CA VAL A 194 0.88 -16.98 9.17
C VAL A 194 1.23 -17.05 10.66
N GLY A 195 1.21 -18.25 11.25
CA GLY A 195 1.51 -18.46 12.66
C GLY A 195 0.72 -17.57 13.63
N LYS A 196 1.29 -17.29 14.81
CA LYS A 196 0.59 -16.54 15.86
C LYS A 196 0.66 -15.02 15.66
N VAL A 197 1.84 -14.52 15.24
CA VAL A 197 2.08 -13.07 15.13
C VAL A 197 2.15 -12.57 13.68
N GLY A 198 2.04 -13.46 12.69
CA GLY A 198 2.28 -13.14 11.27
C GLY A 198 3.75 -13.27 10.91
N LYS A 199 4.01 -13.81 9.72
CA LYS A 199 5.35 -13.89 9.11
C LYS A 199 6.35 -14.71 9.93
N GLU A 200 5.93 -15.79 10.59
CA GLU A 200 6.80 -16.55 11.50
C GLU A 200 8.12 -17.03 10.86
N PRO A 201 8.13 -17.63 9.66
CA PRO A 201 9.38 -18.06 9.03
C PRO A 201 10.29 -16.89 8.70
N LEU A 202 9.73 -15.76 8.24
CA LEU A 202 10.49 -14.55 7.94
C LEU A 202 11.10 -13.94 9.22
N ARG A 203 10.36 -13.91 10.32
CA ARG A 203 10.88 -13.44 11.63
C ARG A 203 12.02 -14.31 12.13
N LYS A 204 11.91 -15.64 11.96
CA LYS A 204 13.00 -16.58 12.29
C LYS A 204 14.20 -16.37 11.38
N ALA A 205 13.98 -16.20 10.08
CA ALA A 205 15.04 -15.95 9.12
C ALA A 205 15.77 -14.63 9.41
N ALA A 206 15.02 -13.56 9.73
CA ALA A 206 15.59 -12.27 10.11
C ALA A 206 16.51 -12.38 11.34
N LEU A 207 16.09 -13.12 12.38
CA LEU A 207 16.90 -13.37 13.56
C LEU A 207 18.15 -14.21 13.24
N GLU A 208 18.01 -15.27 12.42
CA GLU A 208 19.14 -16.12 12.00
C GLU A 208 20.17 -15.31 11.19
N MET A 209 19.71 -14.35 10.37
CA MET A 209 20.56 -13.45 9.58
C MET A 209 21.15 -12.28 10.38
N GLY A 210 20.83 -12.17 11.67
CA GLY A 210 21.41 -11.17 12.58
C GLY A 210 20.65 -9.85 12.70
N LEU A 211 19.43 -9.75 12.18
CA LEU A 211 18.60 -8.55 12.36
C LEU A 211 18.24 -8.39 13.85
N PRO A 212 18.32 -7.17 14.43
CA PRO A 212 17.96 -6.91 15.82
C PRO A 212 16.57 -7.43 16.19
N LYS A 213 16.46 -8.05 17.38
CA LYS A 213 15.24 -8.71 17.84
C LYS A 213 14.07 -7.73 17.97
N GLU A 214 14.36 -6.50 18.35
CA GLU A 214 13.43 -5.38 18.48
C GLU A 214 12.71 -5.08 17.16
N ILE A 215 13.42 -5.25 16.04
CA ILE A 215 12.87 -5.08 14.69
C ILE A 215 12.19 -6.38 14.26
N ALA A 216 12.87 -7.52 14.40
CA ALA A 216 12.35 -8.83 13.98
C ALA A 216 11.06 -9.23 14.70
N GLN A 217 10.78 -8.69 15.89
CA GLN A 217 9.55 -8.93 16.65
C GLN A 217 8.56 -7.76 16.64
N ARG A 218 8.87 -6.68 15.91
CA ARG A 218 8.00 -5.50 15.80
C ARG A 218 6.63 -5.89 15.23
N LYS A 219 5.57 -5.34 15.81
CA LYS A 219 4.21 -5.55 15.32
C LYS A 219 4.02 -4.86 13.96
N LYS A 220 3.28 -5.50 13.08
CA LYS A 220 2.91 -4.93 11.77
C LYS A 220 2.03 -3.69 11.96
N LYS A 221 2.29 -2.66 11.15
CA LYS A 221 1.36 -1.59 10.82
C LYS A 221 1.29 -1.51 9.30
N ALA A 222 0.09 -1.38 8.72
CA ALA A 222 -0.03 -1.25 7.27
C ALA A 222 0.34 0.18 6.85
N ALA A 223 0.95 0.32 5.66
CA ALA A 223 1.59 1.55 5.20
C ALA A 223 0.67 2.78 5.26
N GLN A 224 -0.62 2.63 4.93
CA GLN A 224 -1.58 3.74 4.95
C GLN A 224 -1.88 4.27 6.35
N TYR A 225 -1.81 3.41 7.37
CA TYR A 225 -2.02 3.79 8.76
C TYR A 225 -0.72 4.22 9.43
N GLY A 226 0.40 3.61 9.03
CA GLY A 226 1.71 3.85 9.60
C GLY A 226 2.30 5.19 9.18
N SER A 227 2.22 5.52 7.89
CA SER A 227 2.60 6.82 7.32
C SER A 227 1.61 7.94 7.64
N GLY A 228 0.37 7.59 7.97
CA GLY A 228 -0.72 8.54 8.18
C GLY A 228 -1.40 9.04 6.90
N SER A 229 -1.09 8.46 5.73
CA SER A 229 -1.69 8.84 4.45
C SER A 229 -3.22 8.68 4.42
N GLN A 230 -3.76 7.60 4.97
CA GLN A 230 -5.21 7.47 5.09
C GLN A 230 -5.78 8.63 5.91
N LYS A 231 -5.16 8.95 7.05
CA LYS A 231 -5.63 10.01 7.93
C LYS A 231 -5.59 11.34 7.19
N ALA A 232 -4.51 11.63 6.45
CA ALA A 232 -4.40 12.83 5.64
C ALA A 232 -5.54 12.92 4.60
N ILE A 233 -5.69 11.88 3.77
CA ILE A 233 -6.71 11.79 2.71
C ILE A 233 -8.12 11.94 3.29
N LYS A 234 -8.45 11.23 4.37
CA LYS A 234 -9.76 11.34 5.03
C LYS A 234 -9.97 12.67 5.75
N SER A 235 -8.92 13.28 6.30
CA SER A 235 -9.03 14.49 7.12
C SER A 235 -9.33 15.76 6.32
N LEU A 236 -9.21 15.75 4.99
CA LEU A 236 -9.59 16.89 4.15
C LEU A 236 -10.84 16.64 3.32
N MET A 237 -11.34 15.40 3.22
CA MET A 237 -12.75 15.12 2.87
C MET A 237 -13.71 15.62 3.97
N LYS A 238 -13.56 16.89 4.40
CA LYS A 238 -14.32 17.60 5.43
C LYS A 238 -15.58 18.23 4.88
N HIS A 239 -15.60 18.52 3.59
CA HIS A 239 -16.76 19.09 2.95
C HIS A 239 -17.56 17.97 2.30
N SER A 240 -18.81 17.87 2.73
CA SER A 240 -19.77 16.98 2.12
C SER A 240 -21.02 17.76 1.71
N ILE A 241 -21.58 17.38 0.58
CA ILE A 241 -22.94 17.76 0.21
C ILE A 241 -23.74 16.46 0.21
N GLU A 242 -24.82 16.47 0.96
CA GLU A 242 -25.82 15.41 0.94
C GLU A 242 -26.95 15.87 0.03
N LEU A 243 -27.24 15.09 -1.00
CA LEU A 243 -28.32 15.33 -1.94
C LEU A 243 -29.34 14.20 -1.83
N GLU A 244 -30.61 14.59 -1.93
CA GLU A 244 -31.74 13.69 -1.96
C GLU A 244 -32.52 13.93 -3.25
N PHE A 245 -32.71 12.87 -4.02
CA PHE A 245 -33.51 12.91 -5.25
C PHE A 245 -34.66 11.94 -5.12
N GLU A 246 -35.88 12.47 -5.14
CA GLU A 246 -37.10 11.67 -5.20
C GLU A 246 -37.50 11.45 -6.66
N PHE A 247 -37.70 10.19 -7.03
CA PHE A 247 -38.14 9.78 -8.36
C PHE A 247 -39.59 9.26 -8.32
N GLU A 248 -40.22 9.13 -9.49
CA GLU A 248 -41.61 8.66 -9.57
C GLU A 248 -41.75 7.20 -9.11
N THR A 249 -40.75 6.37 -9.36
CA THR A 249 -40.75 4.95 -8.97
C THR A 249 -39.39 4.50 -8.44
N PRO A 250 -39.35 3.44 -7.62
CA PRO A 250 -38.09 2.79 -7.22
C PRO A 250 -37.23 2.32 -8.40
N ASP A 251 -37.85 1.91 -9.51
CA ASP A 251 -37.14 1.42 -10.69
C ASP A 251 -36.34 2.52 -11.38
N ILE A 252 -36.87 3.75 -11.41
CA ILE A 252 -36.15 4.93 -11.92
C ILE A 252 -34.96 5.24 -11.02
N ALA A 253 -35.16 5.26 -9.69
CA ALA A 253 -34.08 5.52 -8.74
C ALA A 253 -32.92 4.51 -8.86
N ASN A 254 -33.24 3.23 -9.03
CA ASN A 254 -32.25 2.18 -9.24
C ASN A 254 -31.53 2.31 -10.59
N SER A 255 -32.27 2.61 -11.66
CA SER A 255 -31.71 2.79 -13.00
C SER A 255 -30.73 3.97 -13.05
N VAL A 256 -31.07 5.07 -12.35
CA VAL A 256 -30.20 6.25 -12.21
C VAL A 256 -28.92 5.92 -11.44
N ILE A 257 -28.97 5.15 -10.35
CA ILE A 257 -27.74 4.70 -9.68
C ILE A 257 -26.86 3.91 -10.64
N VAL A 258 -27.41 2.91 -11.32
CA VAL A 258 -26.63 2.02 -12.20
C VAL A 258 -25.94 2.80 -13.31
N ALA A 259 -26.61 3.82 -13.85
CA ALA A 259 -26.06 4.68 -14.89
C ALA A 259 -24.96 5.63 -14.37
N THR A 260 -25.04 6.07 -13.11
CA THR A 260 -24.14 7.11 -12.56
C THR A 260 -22.96 6.53 -11.77
N GLU A 261 -23.07 5.31 -11.24
CA GLU A 261 -22.04 4.69 -10.38
C GLU A 261 -20.66 4.49 -11.04
N PRO A 262 -20.52 4.07 -12.31
CA PRO A 262 -19.21 3.86 -12.94
C PRO A 262 -18.34 5.12 -13.01
N GLU A 263 -18.96 6.28 -13.21
CA GLU A 263 -18.27 7.57 -13.37
C GLU A 263 -17.93 8.24 -12.03
N ASN A 264 -18.68 7.91 -10.97
CA ASN A 264 -18.62 8.62 -9.68
C ASN A 264 -17.94 7.82 -8.56
N LYS A 265 -17.42 6.64 -8.89
CA LYS A 265 -16.81 5.70 -7.95
C LYS A 265 -15.61 6.32 -7.22
N GLY A 266 -15.67 6.35 -5.89
CA GLY A 266 -14.59 6.81 -5.01
C GLY A 266 -14.76 8.24 -4.48
N TRP A 267 -15.71 9.03 -5.03
CA TRP A 267 -15.97 10.43 -4.63
C TRP A 267 -17.42 10.68 -4.18
N VAL A 268 -18.36 9.87 -4.67
CA VAL A 268 -19.78 9.93 -4.31
C VAL A 268 -20.21 8.59 -3.71
N GLU A 269 -20.79 8.62 -2.51
CA GLU A 269 -21.43 7.47 -1.88
C GLU A 269 -22.93 7.55 -2.15
N THR A 270 -23.50 6.58 -2.86
CA THR A 270 -24.94 6.57 -3.22
C THR A 270 -25.70 5.43 -2.54
N LYS A 271 -26.96 5.66 -2.18
CA LYS A 271 -27.87 4.65 -1.64
C LYS A 271 -29.29 4.92 -2.11
N VAL A 272 -30.01 3.90 -2.58
CA VAL A 272 -31.46 3.98 -2.86
C VAL A 272 -32.26 3.38 -1.72
N GLN A 273 -33.35 4.05 -1.34
CA GLN A 273 -34.35 3.55 -0.41
C GLN A 273 -35.75 3.89 -0.94
N GLY A 274 -36.45 2.89 -1.48
CA GLY A 274 -37.71 3.11 -2.17
C GLY A 274 -37.48 3.88 -3.47
N ASN A 275 -38.18 5.00 -3.65
CA ASN A 275 -38.04 5.91 -4.80
C ASN A 275 -37.05 7.05 -4.56
N ILE A 276 -36.27 7.02 -3.47
CA ILE A 276 -35.34 8.08 -3.09
C ILE A 276 -33.89 7.62 -3.28
N LEU A 277 -33.09 8.44 -3.96
CA LEU A 277 -31.64 8.35 -4.06
C LEU A 277 -30.98 9.33 -3.09
N TYR A 278 -30.18 8.80 -2.18
CA TYR A 278 -29.28 9.56 -1.33
C TYR A 278 -27.88 9.55 -1.95
N ALA A 279 -27.26 10.71 -2.07
CA ALA A 279 -25.89 10.85 -2.52
C ALA A 279 -25.09 11.71 -1.54
N ILE A 280 -23.96 11.19 -1.07
CA ILE A 280 -23.00 11.92 -0.24
C ILE A 280 -21.76 12.17 -1.07
N ILE A 281 -21.57 13.41 -1.48
CA ILE A 281 -20.42 13.86 -2.27
C ILE A 281 -19.39 14.41 -1.30
N LYS A 282 -18.16 13.88 -1.31
CA LYS A 282 -17.09 14.33 -0.40
C LYS A 282 -15.94 14.90 -1.20
N ALA A 283 -15.42 16.06 -0.78
CA ALA A 283 -14.33 16.70 -1.49
C ALA A 283 -13.35 17.45 -0.55
N PRO A 284 -12.09 17.64 -1.00
CA PRO A 284 -11.04 18.28 -0.20
C PRO A 284 -11.20 19.79 -0.01
N ASN A 285 -11.94 20.47 -0.89
CA ASN A 285 -12.18 21.91 -0.85
C ASN A 285 -13.54 22.24 -1.49
N LEU A 286 -14.07 23.45 -1.24
CA LEU A 286 -15.37 23.89 -1.75
C LEU A 286 -15.47 23.98 -3.28
N GLY A 287 -14.36 24.25 -3.98
CA GLY A 287 -14.31 24.33 -5.44
C GLY A 287 -14.51 22.96 -6.07
N SER A 288 -13.71 21.97 -5.65
CA SER A 288 -13.86 20.58 -6.07
C SER A 288 -15.19 19.99 -5.61
N LEU A 289 -15.66 20.35 -4.41
CA LEU A 289 -17.00 19.96 -3.96
C LEU A 289 -18.07 20.46 -4.93
N ARG A 290 -18.01 21.74 -5.30
CA ARG A 290 -18.95 22.34 -6.25
C ARG A 290 -18.90 21.65 -7.60
N GLU A 291 -17.71 21.46 -8.17
CA GLU A 291 -17.51 20.83 -9.49
C GLU A 291 -18.04 19.39 -9.50
N THR A 292 -17.61 18.54 -8.55
CA THR A 292 -18.11 17.17 -8.42
C THR A 292 -19.62 17.13 -8.15
N THR A 293 -20.16 18.11 -7.44
CA THR A 293 -21.61 18.22 -7.23
C THR A 293 -22.35 18.59 -8.51
N GLU A 294 -21.84 19.54 -9.28
CA GLU A 294 -22.41 19.95 -10.57
C GLU A 294 -22.38 18.80 -11.58
N ASP A 295 -21.24 18.11 -11.70
CA ASP A 295 -21.07 16.95 -12.58
C ASP A 295 -22.02 15.80 -12.19
N PHE A 296 -22.08 15.46 -10.90
CA PHE A 296 -22.98 14.41 -10.42
C PHE A 296 -24.45 14.75 -10.69
N MET A 297 -24.88 15.99 -10.44
CA MET A 297 -26.25 16.43 -10.75
C MET A 297 -26.54 16.38 -12.25
N ALA A 298 -25.56 16.71 -13.10
CA ALA A 298 -25.72 16.59 -14.55
C ALA A 298 -25.90 15.14 -14.98
N CYS A 299 -25.10 14.20 -14.45
CA CYS A 299 -25.23 12.77 -14.73
C CYS A 299 -26.60 12.24 -14.26
N VAL A 300 -27.06 12.61 -13.06
CA VAL A 300 -28.39 12.25 -12.54
C VAL A 300 -29.50 12.78 -13.46
N SER A 301 -29.43 14.04 -13.90
CA SER A 301 -30.44 14.64 -14.79
C SER A 301 -30.52 13.95 -16.15
N VAL A 302 -29.38 13.55 -16.71
CA VAL A 302 -29.33 12.79 -17.97
C VAL A 302 -29.90 11.38 -17.77
N ALA A 303 -29.46 10.68 -16.72
CA ALA A 303 -29.92 9.33 -16.41
C ALA A 303 -31.42 9.25 -16.13
N GLU A 304 -31.99 10.25 -15.43
CA GLU A 304 -33.42 10.32 -15.15
C GLU A 304 -34.24 10.43 -16.46
N LYS A 305 -33.81 11.25 -17.42
CA LYS A 305 -34.49 11.40 -18.71
C LYS A 305 -34.50 10.12 -19.54
N ILE A 306 -33.46 9.29 -19.40
CA ILE A 306 -33.36 8.00 -20.09
C ILE A 306 -34.21 6.94 -19.38
N SER A 307 -34.43 7.11 -18.07
CA SER A 307 -35.16 6.16 -17.23
C SER A 307 -36.67 6.42 -17.18
N LYS A 308 -37.15 7.52 -17.77
CA LYS A 308 -38.57 7.87 -17.98
C LYS A 308 -39.09 7.32 -19.31
#